data_AF-A0A2S9FT29-F1
#
_entry.id   AF-A0A2S9FT29-F1
#
_cell.length_a   1.000
_cell.length_b   1.000
_cell.length_c   1.000
_cell.angle_alpha   90.00
_cell.angle_beta   90.00
_cell.angle_gamma   90.00
#
_symmetry.space_group_name_H-M   'P 1'
#
loop_
_entity.id
_entity.type
_entity.pdbx_description
1 polymer ?
#
loop_
_entity_poly.entity_id
_entity_poly.type
_entity_poly.pdbx_seq_one_letter_code
_entity_poly.pdbx_strand_id
1 'polypeptide(L)' 'MSENEADTVDEARGYSAQKENYAKRLRRIEGQVRGIAKMIDEDKYCIDVLTQISAVNSALQSVALGL' A
#
# COMPACT_ATOMS: atom_id res chain seq x y z
N MET A 1 3.19 -46.91 13.36
CA MET A 1 4.08 -46.76 12.19
C MET A 1 3.23 -46.24 11.06
N SER A 2 3.76 -45.21 10.39
CA SER A 2 3.30 -44.61 9.12
C SER A 2 2.03 -43.78 9.18
N GLU A 3 2.00 -42.49 8.85
CA GLU A 3 3.01 -41.44 8.65
C GLU A 3 2.17 -40.16 8.56
N ASN A 4 2.52 -39.13 9.32
CA ASN A 4 1.80 -37.86 9.37
C ASN A 4 2.43 -36.96 8.30
N GLU A 5 1.92 -37.01 7.08
CA GLU A 5 2.50 -36.27 5.95
C GLU A 5 1.89 -34.86 5.90
N ALA A 6 2.49 -33.98 6.71
CA ALA A 6 2.44 -32.55 6.50
C ALA A 6 3.13 -32.24 5.16
N ASP A 7 2.38 -32.26 4.06
CA ASP A 7 2.92 -31.85 2.77
C ASP A 7 2.85 -30.32 2.63
N THR A 8 4.02 -29.74 2.87
CA THR A 8 4.40 -28.35 2.79
C THR A 8 4.40 -27.85 1.35
N VAL A 9 3.31 -27.24 0.90
CA VAL A 9 3.26 -26.54 -0.40
C VAL A 9 2.72 -25.11 -0.25
N ASP A 10 3.37 -24.31 0.60
CA ASP A 10 3.17 -22.84 0.68
C ASP A 10 4.51 -22.09 0.59
N GLU A 11 5.35 -22.44 -0.38
CA GLU A 11 6.53 -21.63 -0.71
C GLU A 11 6.51 -21.26 -2.19
N ALA A 12 6.54 -19.95 -2.47
CA ALA A 12 6.79 -19.31 -3.76
C ALA A 12 5.60 -18.90 -4.67
N ARG A 13 4.51 -18.32 -4.12
CA ARG A 13 3.64 -17.42 -4.91
C ARG A 13 4.00 -15.95 -4.68
N GLY A 14 4.83 -15.38 -5.56
CA GLY A 14 4.89 -13.98 -6.06
C GLY A 14 4.95 -12.76 -5.10
N TYR A 15 4.55 -12.89 -3.84
CA TYR A 15 4.39 -11.78 -2.90
C TYR A 15 5.24 -11.95 -1.64
N SER A 16 5.60 -13.17 -1.24
CA SER A 16 6.14 -13.45 0.11
C SER A 16 7.40 -12.66 0.46
N ALA A 17 8.33 -12.47 -0.48
CA ALA A 17 9.58 -11.76 -0.23
C ALA A 17 9.42 -10.22 -0.08
N GLN A 18 8.36 -9.63 -0.65
CA GLN A 18 8.15 -8.17 -0.62
C GLN A 18 6.78 -7.74 -0.06
N LYS A 19 5.95 -8.68 0.39
CA LYS A 19 4.61 -8.44 0.95
C LYS A 19 4.63 -7.37 2.04
N GLU A 20 5.59 -7.45 2.95
CA GLU A 20 5.73 -6.45 4.02
C GLU A 20 6.07 -5.06 3.49
N ASN A 21 6.90 -4.97 2.44
CA ASN A 21 7.27 -3.69 1.84
C ASN A 21 6.08 -3.04 1.14
N TYR A 22 5.31 -3.80 0.36
CA TYR A 22 4.08 -3.28 -0.24
C TYR A 22 3.05 -2.90 0.82
N ALA A 23 2.86 -3.72 1.86
CA ALA A 23 1.97 -3.41 2.96
C ALA A 23 2.38 -2.11 3.69
N LYS A 24 3.67 -1.89 3.93
CA LYS A 24 4.19 -0.63 4.51
C LYS A 24 3.93 0.56 3.60
N ARG A 25 4.11 0.44 2.28
CA ARG A 25 3.82 1.51 1.31
C ARG A 25 2.33 1.84 1.28
N LEU A 26 1.46 0.83 1.23
CA LEU A 26 0.01 1.02 1.26
C LEU A 26 -0.48 1.69 2.54
N ARG A 27 0.06 1.34 3.71
CA ARG A 27 -0.25 2.03 4.99
C ARG A 27 0.13 3.52 4.97
N ARG A 28 1.23 3.89 4.31
CA ARG A 28 1.62 5.30 4.14
C ARG A 28 0.63 6.04 3.25
N ILE A 29 0.26 5.43 2.12
CA ILE A 29 -0.72 5.98 1.17
C ILE A 29 -2.07 6.21 1.85
N GLU A 30 -2.53 5.26 2.65
CA GLU A 30 -3.76 5.40 3.45
C GLU A 30 -3.69 6.60 4.41
N GLY A 31 -2.53 6.83 5.05
CA GLY A 31 -2.28 8.03 5.86
C GLY A 31 -2.38 9.33 5.06
N GLN A 32 -1.87 9.36 3.83
CA GLN A 32 -1.98 10.51 2.94
C GLN A 32 -3.44 10.78 2.53
N VAL A 33 -4.22 9.74 2.21
CA VAL A 33 -5.65 9.87 1.88
C VAL A 33 -6.45 10.42 3.06
N ARG A 34 -6.17 9.94 4.29
CA ARG A 34 -6.75 10.54 5.50
C ARG A 34 -6.36 12.01 5.67
N GLY A 35 -5.11 12.36 5.37
CA GLY A 35 -4.65 13.75 5.39
C GLY A 35 -5.41 14.63 4.41
N ILE A 36 -5.66 14.15 3.18
CA ILE A 36 -6.45 14.84 2.16
C ILE A 36 -7.89 15.08 2.65
N ALA A 37 -8.54 14.06 3.24
CA ALA A 37 -9.88 14.22 3.79
C ALA A 37 -9.93 15.35 4.85
N LYS A 38 -8.96 15.36 5.77
CA LYS A 38 -8.83 16.43 6.77
C LYS A 38 -8.57 17.81 6.13
N MET A 39 -7.78 17.88 5.06
CA MET A 39 -7.57 19.15 4.34
C MET A 39 -8.86 19.69 3.74
N ILE A 40 -9.74 18.81 3.25
CA ILE A 40 -11.06 19.19 2.73
C ILE A 40 -11.95 19.68 3.89
N ASP A 41 -11.98 18.95 5.00
CA ASP A 41 -12.75 19.34 6.19
C ASP A 41 -12.28 20.69 6.79
N GLU A 42 -11.01 21.04 6.62
CA GLU A 42 -10.42 22.30 7.06
C GLU A 42 -10.49 23.42 6.00
N ASP A 43 -11.22 23.24 4.91
CA ASP A 43 -11.34 24.20 3.80
C ASP A 43 -9.97 24.68 3.26
N LYS A 44 -8.98 23.77 3.19
CA LYS A 44 -7.67 24.09 2.63
C LYS A 44 -7.76 24.45 1.15
N TYR A 45 -6.78 25.25 0.71
CA TYR A 45 -6.73 25.72 -0.65
C TYR A 45 -6.70 24.56 -1.65
N CYS A 46 -7.54 24.64 -2.67
CA CYS A 46 -7.76 23.54 -3.62
C CYS A 46 -6.47 23.11 -4.33
N ILE A 47 -5.53 24.02 -4.55
CA ILE A 47 -4.22 23.71 -5.16
C ILE A 47 -3.36 22.83 -4.24
N ASP A 48 -3.42 23.04 -2.93
CA ASP A 48 -2.70 22.20 -1.97
C ASP A 48 -3.30 20.79 -1.92
N VAL A 49 -4.63 20.70 -1.96
CA VAL A 49 -5.36 19.42 -2.04
C VAL A 49 -4.99 18.66 -3.32
N LEU A 50 -4.98 19.34 -4.47
CA LEU A 50 -4.59 18.75 -5.76
C LEU A 50 -3.13 18.26 -5.75
N THR A 51 -2.24 18.99 -5.08
CA THR A 51 -0.84 18.61 -4.91
C THR A 51 -0.72 17.31 -4.10
N GLN A 52 -1.48 17.18 -3.01
CA GLN A 52 -1.49 15.96 -2.20
C GLN A 52 -2.10 14.76 -2.95
N ILE A 53 -3.18 14.97 -3.70
CA ILE A 53 -3.77 13.93 -4.56
C ILE A 53 -2.74 13.43 -5.58
N SER A 54 -1.99 14.34 -6.20
CA SER A 54 -0.93 13.99 -7.17
C SER A 54 0.21 13.18 -6.52
N ALA A 55 0.56 13.51 -5.27
CA ALA A 55 1.54 12.75 -4.49
C ALA A 55 1.05 11.32 -4.19
N VAL A 56 -0.23 11.16 -3.82
CA VAL A 56 -0.86 9.85 -3.61
C VAL A 56 -0.86 9.02 -4.88
N ASN A 57 -1.24 9.62 -6.02
CA ASN A 57 -1.22 8.92 -7.31
C ASN A 57 0.18 8.42 -7.67
N SER A 58 1.21 9.25 -7.46
CA SER A 58 2.61 8.86 -7.69
C SER A 58 3.04 7.70 -6.78
N ALA A 59 2.63 7.72 -5.51
CA ALA A 59 2.93 6.65 -4.56
C ALA A 59 2.25 5.33 -4.95
N LEU A 60 1.00 5.38 -5.43
CA LEU A 60 0.28 4.22 -5.95
C LEU A 60 0.96 3.64 -7.20
N GLN A 61 1.37 4.49 -8.14
CA GLN A 61 2.14 4.06 -9.31
C GLN A 61 3.45 3.36 -8.92
N SER A 62 4.15 3.88 -7.91
CA SER A 62 5.37 3.24 -7.40
C SER A 62 5.13 1.85 -6.78
N VAL A 63 3.94 1.61 -6.22
CA VAL A 63 3.55 0.26 -5.74
C VAL A 63 3.24 -0.64 -6.93
N ALA A 64 2.49 -0.15 -7.91
CA ALA A 64 2.12 -0.92 -9.11
C ALA A 64 3.33 -1.35 -9.94
N LEU A 65 4.34 -0.48 -10.10
CA LEU A 65 5.59 -0.80 -10.80
C LEU A 65 6.54 -1.69 -9.99
N GLY A 66 6.35 -1.74 -8.68
CA GLY A 66 7.19 -2.54 -7.80
C GLY A 66 6.73 -3.99 -7.69
N LEU A 67 5.48 -4.30 -8.07
CA LEU A 67 4.87 -5.63 -8.13
C LEU A 67 5.41 -6.45 -9.31
#